data_AF-A0A385FW13-F1
#
_entry.id   AF-A0A385FW13-F1
#
_cell.length_a   1.000
_cell.length_b   1.000
_cell.length_c   1.000
_cell.angle_alpha   90.00
_cell.angle_beta   90.00
_cell.angle_gamma   90.00
#
_symmetry.space_group_name_H-M   'P 1'
#
loop_
_entity.id
_entity.type
_entity.pdbx_description
1 polymer ?
#
loop_
_entity_poly.entity_id
_entity_poly.type
_entity_poly.pdbx_seq_one_letter_code
_entity_poly.pdbx_strand_id
1 'polypeptide(L)' 'MDKRLLRSQVLHVFLFGFTTAAFAVTVFNFFAQDGSFGSVALIALVWLVTLIGSVTSYRALHKVMTPA' A
#
# COMPACT_ATOMS: atom_id res chain seq x y z
N MET A 1 -14.17 20.00 -2.49
CA MET A 1 -13.11 19.01 -2.26
C MET A 1 -12.19 18.96 -3.47
N ASP A 2 -10.88 19.16 -3.26
CA ASP A 2 -9.93 19.24 -4.37
C ASP A 2 -9.82 17.90 -5.10
N LYS A 3 -10.10 17.89 -6.41
CA LYS A 3 -10.02 16.69 -7.26
C LYS A 3 -8.64 16.04 -7.23
N ARG A 4 -7.60 16.80 -6.88
CA ARG A 4 -6.20 16.34 -6.73
C ARG A 4 -6.02 15.40 -5.53
N LEU A 5 -6.61 15.73 -4.37
CA LEU A 5 -6.54 14.91 -3.15
C LEU A 5 -7.27 13.57 -3.33
N LEU A 6 -8.47 13.61 -3.91
CA LEU A 6 -9.24 12.39 -4.21
C LEU A 6 -8.48 11.47 -5.18
N ARG A 7 -7.89 12.03 -6.25
CA ARG A 7 -7.05 11.26 -7.20
C ARG A 7 -5.82 10.64 -6.51
N SER A 8 -5.15 11.39 -5.64
CA SER A 8 -4.01 10.89 -4.88
C SER A 8 -4.41 9.71 -3.99
N GLN A 9 -5.54 9.80 -3.29
CA GLN A 9 -6.00 8.71 -2.43
C GLN A 9 -6.38 7.47 -3.23
N VAL A 10 -7.10 7.64 -4.34
CA VAL A 10 -7.43 6.53 -5.25
C VAL A 10 -6.14 5.84 -5.72
N LEU A 11 -5.13 6.60 -6.15
CA LEU A 11 -3.85 6.05 -6.59
C LEU A 11 -3.12 5.26 -5.49
N HIS A 12 -3.09 5.79 -4.26
CA HIS A 12 -2.44 5.09 -3.13
C HIS A 12 -3.20 3.83 -2.71
N VAL A 13 -4.55 3.84 -2.74
CA VAL A 13 -5.36 2.65 -2.44
C VAL A 13 -5.13 1.57 -3.50
N PHE A 14 -5.09 1.93 -4.79
CA PHE A 14 -4.76 1.00 -5.87
C PHE A 14 -3.35 0.43 -5.72
N LEU A 15 -2.36 1.30 -5.47
CA LEU A 15 -0.97 0.89 -5.29
C LEU A 15 -0.80 -0.05 -4.09
N PHE A 16 -1.47 0.25 -2.97
CA PHE A 16 -1.49 -0.61 -1.79
C PHE A 16 -2.16 -1.96 -2.06
N GLY A 17 -3.26 -2.00 -2.80
CA GLY A 17 -3.90 -3.27 -3.20
C GLY A 17 -2.97 -4.13 -4.06
N PHE A 18 -2.29 -3.52 -5.03
CA PHE A 18 -1.34 -4.20 -5.90
C PHE A 18 -0.15 -4.78 -5.11
N THR A 19 0.48 -3.98 -4.24
CA THR A 19 1.60 -4.46 -3.42
C THR A 19 1.18 -5.52 -2.42
N THR A 20 -0.07 -5.49 -1.93
CA THR A 20 -0.61 -6.53 -1.05
C THR A 20 -0.75 -7.87 -1.78
N ALA A 21 -1.28 -7.86 -3.00
CA ALA A 21 -1.37 -9.06 -3.82
C ALA A 21 0.02 -9.61 -4.16
N ALA A 22 0.97 -8.74 -4.53
CA ALA A 22 2.35 -9.13 -4.78
C ALA A 22 3.00 -9.76 -3.53
N PHE A 23 2.84 -9.13 -2.36
CA PHE A 23 3.34 -9.67 -1.10
C PHE A 23 2.77 -11.05 -0.77
N ALA A 24 1.46 -11.24 -0.93
CA ALA A 24 0.82 -12.54 -0.71
C ALA A 24 1.37 -13.63 -1.62
N VAL A 25 1.57 -13.34 -2.91
CA VAL A 25 2.16 -14.27 -3.88
C VAL A 25 3.61 -14.58 -3.52
N THR A 26 4.41 -13.59 -3.15
CA THR A 26 5.81 -13.80 -2.76
C THR A 26 5.93 -14.63 -1.49
N VAL A 27 5.09 -14.37 -0.48
CA VAL A 27 5.05 -15.17 0.75
C VAL A 27 4.62 -16.60 0.45
N PHE A 28 3.60 -16.80 -0.39
CA PHE A 28 3.19 -18.14 -0.82
C PHE A 28 4.33 -18.88 -1.51
N ASN A 29 5.01 -18.24 -2.47
CA ASN A 29 6.14 -18.83 -3.20
C ASN A 29 7.35 -19.11 -2.28
N PHE A 30 7.60 -18.27 -1.28
CA PHE A 30 8.64 -18.49 -0.28
C PHE A 30 8.44 -19.81 0.47
N PHE A 31 7.21 -20.08 0.91
CA PHE A 31 6.89 -21.34 1.59
C PHE A 31 6.74 -22.53 0.63
N ALA A 32 6.39 -22.29 -0.64
CA ALA A 32 6.08 -23.35 -1.60
C ALA A 32 7.29 -23.87 -2.41
N GLN A 33 8.31 -23.05 -2.68
CA GLN A 33 9.39 -23.44 -3.60
C GLN A 33 10.80 -23.29 -3.00
N ASP A 34 11.24 -22.08 -2.63
CA ASP A 34 12.68 -21.82 -2.53
C ASP A 34 13.16 -21.07 -1.27
N GLY A 35 12.29 -20.66 -0.34
CA GLY A 35 12.72 -20.05 0.94
C GLY A 35 13.61 -18.81 0.82
N SER A 36 13.62 -18.12 -0.32
CA SER A 36 14.46 -16.93 -0.54
C SER A 36 13.92 -15.71 0.19
N PHE A 37 14.42 -15.51 1.42
CA PHE A 37 14.01 -14.42 2.33
C PHE A 37 14.22 -13.02 1.74
N GLY A 38 15.22 -12.83 0.88
CA GLY A 38 15.56 -11.52 0.31
C GLY A 38 14.42 -10.92 -0.53
N SER A 39 13.76 -11.76 -1.33
CA SER A 39 12.64 -11.34 -2.18
C SER A 39 11.40 -10.95 -1.36
N VAL A 40 11.11 -11.70 -0.30
CA VAL A 40 10.00 -11.43 0.64
C VAL A 40 10.26 -10.14 1.40
N ALA A 41 11.47 -9.93 1.91
CA ALA A 41 11.82 -8.74 2.68
C ALA A 41 11.72 -7.46 1.84
N LEU A 42 12.19 -7.50 0.58
CA LEU A 42 12.08 -6.36 -0.33
C LEU A 42 10.61 -6.01 -0.61
N ILE A 43 9.77 -7.01 -0.88
CA ILE A 43 8.36 -6.80 -1.20
C ILE A 43 7.57 -6.39 0.06
N ALA A 44 7.91 -6.91 1.24
CA ALA A 44 7.37 -6.45 2.52
C ALA A 44 7.67 -4.97 2.78
N LEU A 45 8.89 -4.52 2.47
CA LEU A 45 9.29 -3.12 2.61
C LEU A 45 8.46 -2.22 1.68
N VAL A 46 8.34 -2.59 0.40
CA VAL A 46 7.51 -1.85 -0.56
C VAL A 46 6.05 -1.82 -0.10
N TRP A 47 5.52 -2.94 0.39
CA TRP A 47 4.18 -3.01 0.95
C TRP A 47 3.98 -2.04 2.13
N LEU A 48 4.91 -2.00 3.09
CA LEU A 48 4.87 -1.07 4.22
C LEU A 48 4.87 0.40 3.77
N VAL A 49 5.73 0.77 2.81
CA VAL A 49 5.77 2.15 2.29
C VAL A 49 4.44 2.53 1.66
N THR A 50 3.83 1.62 0.89
CA THR A 50 2.51 1.88 0.29
C THR A 50 1.38 1.99 1.31
N LEU A 51 1.43 1.20 2.40
CA LEU A 51 0.49 1.32 3.52
C LEU A 51 0.56 2.70 4.16
N ILE A 52 1.78 3.18 4.46
CA ILE A 52 2.00 4.49 5.08
C ILE A 52 1.48 5.61 4.14
N GLY A 53 1.75 5.53 2.85
CA GLY A 53 1.25 6.49 1.85
C GLY A 53 -0.29 6.52 1.77
N SER A 54 -0.94 5.35 1.86
CA SER A 54 -2.40 5.23 1.89
C SER A 54 -3.00 5.87 3.15
N VAL A 55 -2.43 5.57 4.33
CA VAL A 55 -2.91 6.12 5.62
C VAL A 55 -2.74 7.63 5.71
N THR A 56 -1.59 8.16 5.25
CA THR A 56 -1.34 9.60 5.23
C THR A 56 -2.29 10.34 4.29
N SER A 57 -2.56 9.78 3.10
CA SER A 57 -3.55 10.31 2.16
C SER A 57 -4.96 10.29 2.75
N TYR A 58 -5.36 9.20 3.41
CA TYR A 58 -6.65 9.09 4.10
C TYR A 58 -6.81 10.14 5.20
N ARG A 59 -5.77 10.33 6.04
CA ARG A 59 -5.78 11.36 7.10
C ARG A 59 -5.91 12.77 6.52
N ALA A 60 -5.24 13.06 5.41
CA ALA A 60 -5.34 14.35 4.73
C ALA A 60 -6.76 14.59 4.19
N LEU A 61 -7.37 13.57 3.57
CA LEU A 61 -8.74 13.66 3.08
C LEU A 61 -9.75 13.84 4.22
N HIS A 62 -9.62 13.07 5.31
CA HIS A 62 -10.49 13.17 6.47
C HIS A 62 -10.50 14.58 7.08
N LYS A 63 -9.32 15.21 7.23
CA LYS A 63 -9.21 16.60 7.72
C LYS A 63 -9.94 17.61 6.83
N VAL A 64 -10.03 17.37 5.53
CA VAL A 64 -10.73 18.25 4.58
C VAL A 64 -12.24 17.97 4.56
N MET A 65 -12.66 16.73 4.82
CA MET A 65 -14.07 16.31 4.76
C MET A 65 -14.87 16.64 6.02
N THR A 66 -14.23 16.62 7.20
CA THR A 66 -14.85 17.04 8.47
C THR A 66 -14.16 18.30 8.98
N PRO A 67 -14.49 19.49 8.44
CA PRO A 67 -14.17 20.73 9.13
C PRO A 67 -15.08 20.83 10.35
N ALA A 68 -14.48 20.99 11.53
CA ALA A 68 -15.19 21.41 12.73
C ALA A 68 -15.73 22.84 12.55
#